data_AF-A0A706UPQ3-F1
#
_entry.id   AF-A0A706UPQ3-F1
#
_cell.length_a   1.000
_cell.length_b   1.000
_cell.length_c   1.000
_cell.angle_alpha   90.00
_cell.angle_beta   90.00
_cell.angle_gamma   90.00
#
_symmetry.space_group_name_H-M   'P 1'
#
loop_
_entity.id
_entity.type
_entity.pdbx_description
1 polymer ?
#
loop_
_entity_poly.entity_id
_entity_poly.type
_entity_poly.pdbx_seq_one_letter_code
_entity_poly.pdbx_strand_id
1 'polypeptide(L)'
;SGVKGAGAPALNDAVAAMGDEPFDYIGLPFNDTASVNSMATEMNDSSGRWSYVRQLYGHVYTAKTGTLSELVAAGDQFNLQHITLAGYEKDTQTPADELAASRTARAAVFIRNDPARPTQTGELVDMLPAPKGKRFTTTEQQTLLSHGVATAYVESGVLRIQRDITTYRKNAYGVADNSYLDSETLHTSAYVLRRLKSVITSKYGRHKLANDGTRFGSGQAIVTPAVIRGELGSTYRQMEREGIVENFDLFQQHLIVERNANDSNRLDVLFPPDYVNQLRVFAVLNQFRLQYSEEAA
;
A
#
# COMPACT_ATOMS: atom_id res chain seq x y z
N SER A 1 -1.93 21.26 -35.78
CA SER A 1 -2.25 19.90 -36.22
C SER A 1 -1.37 18.92 -35.45
N GLY A 2 -1.87 18.37 -34.35
CA GLY A 2 -1.17 17.30 -33.65
C GLY A 2 -1.40 16.00 -34.40
N VAL A 3 -0.34 15.41 -34.94
CA VAL A 3 -0.39 14.01 -35.36
C VAL A 3 -0.79 13.21 -34.12
N LYS A 4 -1.88 12.44 -34.17
CA LYS A 4 -2.18 11.44 -33.14
C LYS A 4 -0.95 10.54 -33.07
N GLY A 5 -0.17 10.65 -31.99
CA GLY A 5 0.92 9.72 -31.74
C GLY A 5 0.35 8.31 -31.80
N ALA A 6 0.85 7.49 -32.74
CA ALA A 6 0.50 6.09 -32.82
C ALA A 6 1.44 5.33 -31.87
N GLY A 7 0.88 4.72 -30.82
CA GLY A 7 1.63 3.94 -29.84
C GLY A 7 1.46 4.44 -28.40
N ALA A 8 1.86 3.60 -27.45
CA ALA A 8 1.93 3.96 -26.05
C ALA A 8 3.08 4.96 -25.80
N PRO A 9 2.97 5.87 -24.83
CA PRO A 9 4.06 6.74 -24.40
C PRO A 9 5.30 5.94 -23.99
N ALA A 10 6.49 6.40 -24.39
CA ALA A 10 7.74 5.81 -23.94
C ALA A 10 8.08 6.31 -22.52
N LEU A 11 8.09 5.40 -21.53
CA LEU A 11 8.39 5.72 -20.13
C LEU A 11 9.83 5.42 -19.70
N ASN A 12 10.63 4.80 -20.58
CA ASN A 12 11.98 4.33 -20.24
C ASN A 12 12.88 5.45 -19.70
N ASP A 13 12.88 6.62 -20.34
CA ASP A 13 13.72 7.75 -19.91
C ASP A 13 13.25 8.32 -18.56
N ALA A 14 11.94 8.34 -18.31
CA ALA A 14 11.39 8.78 -17.03
C ALA A 14 11.73 7.80 -15.90
N VAL A 15 11.59 6.50 -16.14
CA VAL A 15 11.98 5.44 -15.18
C VAL A 15 13.48 5.49 -14.91
N ALA A 16 14.30 5.66 -15.95
CA ALA A 16 15.75 5.82 -15.78
C ALA A 16 16.10 7.07 -14.95
N ALA A 17 15.40 8.18 -15.17
CA ALA A 17 15.59 9.42 -14.42
C ALA A 17 15.18 9.32 -12.95
N MET A 18 14.25 8.40 -12.60
CA MET A 18 13.91 8.16 -11.19
C MET A 18 15.10 7.60 -10.39
N GLY A 19 15.97 6.81 -11.03
CA GLY A 19 17.16 6.23 -10.41
C GLY A 19 16.90 5.60 -9.03
N ASP A 20 17.77 5.93 -8.09
CA ASP A 20 17.67 5.52 -6.68
C ASP A 20 17.07 6.61 -5.76
N GLU A 21 16.45 7.64 -6.35
CA GLU A 21 15.76 8.67 -5.58
C GLU A 21 14.46 8.08 -4.98
N PRO A 22 14.13 8.31 -3.70
CA PRO A 22 12.92 7.79 -3.08
C PRO A 22 11.66 8.53 -3.56
N PHE A 23 10.81 7.81 -4.32
CA PHE A 23 9.47 8.26 -4.72
C PHE A 23 8.40 7.37 -4.08
N ASP A 24 7.73 7.88 -3.05
CA ASP A 24 6.68 7.14 -2.32
C ASP A 24 5.33 7.12 -3.05
N TYR A 25 5.01 8.20 -3.75
CA TYR A 25 3.72 8.42 -4.40
C TYR A 25 3.94 8.81 -5.85
N ILE A 26 3.58 7.92 -6.77
CA ILE A 26 3.88 8.08 -8.19
C ILE A 26 2.55 8.22 -8.93
N GLY A 27 2.32 9.38 -9.55
CA GLY A 27 1.18 9.61 -10.43
C GLY A 27 1.54 9.17 -11.85
N LEU A 28 0.76 8.26 -12.42
CA LEU A 28 0.90 7.82 -13.80
C LEU A 28 -0.29 8.35 -14.61
N PRO A 29 -0.09 9.28 -15.57
CA PRO A 29 -1.19 9.87 -16.34
C PRO A 29 -1.76 8.90 -17.40
N PHE A 30 -1.13 7.74 -17.59
CA PHE A 30 -1.47 6.78 -18.61
C PHE A 30 -2.10 5.52 -18.01
N ASN A 31 -3.13 4.99 -18.69
CA ASN A 31 -3.87 3.79 -18.28
C ASN A 31 -3.89 2.70 -19.36
N ASP A 32 -3.04 2.83 -20.39
CA ASP A 32 -2.82 1.77 -21.36
C ASP A 32 -1.92 0.66 -20.79
N THR A 33 -2.08 -0.54 -21.30
CA THR A 33 -1.38 -1.74 -20.82
C THR A 33 0.14 -1.62 -20.88
N ALA A 34 0.70 -0.96 -21.90
CA ALA A 34 2.15 -0.85 -22.03
C ALA A 34 2.74 0.10 -20.99
N SER A 35 2.12 1.26 -20.76
CA SER A 35 2.53 2.21 -19.72
C SER A 35 2.41 1.59 -18.31
N VAL A 36 1.29 0.92 -18.02
CA VAL A 36 1.09 0.25 -16.72
C VAL A 36 2.12 -0.86 -16.50
N ASN A 37 2.41 -1.68 -17.51
CA ASN A 37 3.41 -2.76 -17.39
C ASN A 37 4.85 -2.24 -17.26
N SER A 38 5.17 -1.10 -17.87
CA SER A 38 6.48 -0.44 -17.67
C SER A 38 6.66 -0.06 -16.20
N MET A 39 5.66 0.58 -15.60
CA MET A 39 5.68 0.89 -14.16
C MET A 39 5.64 -0.38 -13.30
N ALA A 40 4.91 -1.41 -13.69
CA ALA A 40 4.87 -2.68 -12.97
C ALA A 40 6.27 -3.32 -12.87
N THR A 41 7.04 -3.24 -13.96
CA THR A 41 8.43 -3.71 -13.98
C THR A 41 9.31 -2.85 -13.08
N GLU A 42 9.18 -1.52 -13.07
CA GLU A 42 9.94 -0.68 -12.14
C GLU A 42 9.57 -0.98 -10.67
N MET A 43 8.30 -1.26 -10.36
CA MET A 43 7.83 -1.45 -8.99
C MET A 43 8.05 -2.86 -8.42
N ASN A 44 8.43 -3.86 -9.21
CA ASN A 44 8.40 -5.27 -8.79
C ASN A 44 9.29 -5.63 -7.57
N ASP A 45 8.99 -6.76 -6.92
CA ASP A 45 9.67 -7.22 -5.68
C ASP A 45 11.00 -7.97 -5.90
N SER A 46 11.33 -8.32 -7.14
CA SER A 46 12.52 -9.13 -7.47
C SER A 46 13.73 -8.27 -7.83
N SER A 47 13.52 -7.28 -8.70
CA SER A 47 14.56 -6.37 -9.21
C SER A 47 14.13 -4.90 -9.19
N GLY A 48 12.85 -4.63 -8.97
CA GLY A 48 12.28 -3.30 -8.93
C GLY A 48 12.49 -2.60 -7.59
N ARG A 49 11.75 -1.52 -7.37
CA ARG A 49 11.84 -0.64 -6.19
C ARG A 49 11.56 -1.38 -4.87
N TRP A 50 10.76 -2.44 -4.91
CA TRP A 50 10.41 -3.26 -3.76
C TRP A 50 11.39 -4.41 -3.49
N SER A 51 12.37 -4.61 -4.38
CA SER A 51 13.40 -5.62 -4.17
C SER A 51 14.23 -5.36 -2.91
N TYR A 52 14.75 -6.44 -2.34
CA TYR A 52 15.66 -6.39 -1.19
C TYR A 52 16.95 -5.61 -1.50
N VAL A 53 17.31 -5.45 -2.78
CA VAL A 53 18.49 -4.70 -3.22
C VAL A 53 18.20 -3.19 -3.22
N ARG A 54 17.08 -2.77 -3.83
CA ARG A 54 16.77 -1.34 -4.00
C ARG A 54 16.15 -0.74 -2.74
N GLN A 55 15.19 -1.45 -2.12
CA GLN A 55 14.49 -0.99 -0.91
C GLN A 55 14.00 0.47 -1.00
N LEU A 56 13.61 0.89 -2.21
CA LEU A 56 13.15 2.26 -2.47
C LEU A 56 11.67 2.40 -2.18
N TYR A 57 10.89 1.33 -2.35
CA TYR A 57 9.45 1.26 -2.17
C TYR A 57 8.67 2.35 -2.94
N GLY A 58 7.36 2.41 -2.72
CA GLY A 58 6.44 3.38 -3.32
C GLY A 58 5.20 2.72 -3.90
N HIS A 59 4.27 3.54 -4.39
CA HIS A 59 3.03 3.06 -5.00
C HIS A 59 2.62 3.93 -6.20
N VAL A 60 2.11 3.29 -7.25
CA VAL A 60 1.68 3.96 -8.48
C VAL A 60 0.17 4.12 -8.48
N TYR A 61 -0.30 5.33 -8.77
CA TYR A 61 -1.70 5.65 -8.95
C TYR A 61 -1.95 6.08 -10.39
N THR A 62 -2.92 5.46 -11.04
CA THR A 62 -3.43 5.83 -12.36
C THR A 62 -4.95 5.85 -12.34
N ALA A 63 -5.55 6.39 -13.39
CA ALA A 63 -7.00 6.50 -13.51
C ALA A 63 -7.47 6.20 -14.92
N LYS A 64 -8.70 5.69 -15.01
CA LYS A 64 -9.40 5.45 -16.27
C LYS A 64 -10.85 5.90 -16.14
N THR A 65 -11.33 6.61 -17.15
CA THR A 65 -12.75 6.93 -17.33
C THR A 65 -13.38 5.94 -18.31
N GLY A 66 -14.56 5.41 -18.01
CA GLY A 66 -15.23 4.46 -18.89
C GLY A 66 -16.60 4.02 -18.41
N THR A 67 -17.26 3.19 -19.21
CA THR A 67 -18.42 2.42 -18.75
C THR A 67 -18.00 1.38 -17.71
N LEU A 68 -18.95 0.85 -16.94
CA LEU A 68 -18.67 -0.25 -16.00
C LEU A 68 -17.95 -1.43 -16.69
N SER A 69 -18.43 -1.84 -17.88
CA SER A 69 -17.83 -2.94 -18.63
C SER A 69 -16.41 -2.66 -19.12
N GLU A 70 -16.14 -1.43 -19.56
CA GLU A 70 -14.79 -1.00 -19.99
C GLU A 70 -13.81 -0.99 -18.82
N LEU A 71 -14.25 -0.54 -17.64
CA LEU A 71 -13.43 -0.50 -16.43
C LEU A 71 -13.18 -1.89 -15.86
N VAL A 72 -14.20 -2.75 -15.82
CA VAL A 72 -14.07 -4.16 -15.44
C VAL A 72 -13.06 -4.86 -16.34
N ALA A 73 -13.20 -4.70 -17.66
CA ALA A 73 -12.25 -5.29 -18.61
C ALA A 73 -10.82 -4.76 -18.42
N ALA A 74 -10.65 -3.49 -18.06
CA ALA A 74 -9.34 -2.91 -17.76
C ALA A 74 -8.73 -3.48 -16.46
N GLY A 75 -9.52 -3.59 -15.39
CA GLY A 75 -9.07 -4.21 -14.13
C GLY A 75 -8.69 -5.68 -14.31
N ASP A 76 -9.43 -6.40 -15.17
CA ASP A 76 -9.16 -7.80 -15.49
C ASP A 76 -7.85 -8.07 -16.24
N GLN A 77 -7.23 -7.04 -16.82
CA GLN A 77 -5.93 -7.16 -17.47
C GLN A 77 -4.76 -7.26 -16.48
N PHE A 78 -4.96 -6.88 -15.22
CA PHE A 78 -3.88 -6.72 -14.26
C PHE A 78 -4.08 -7.56 -12.99
N ASN A 79 -2.95 -7.84 -12.34
CA ASN A 79 -2.87 -8.47 -11.01
C ASN A 79 -1.59 -7.98 -10.32
N LEU A 80 -1.51 -6.66 -10.09
CA LEU A 80 -0.30 -5.96 -9.67
C LEU A 80 -0.50 -5.35 -8.27
N GLN A 81 0.42 -5.69 -7.36
CA GLN A 81 0.37 -5.29 -5.95
C GLN A 81 0.68 -3.79 -5.79
N HIS A 82 1.58 -3.23 -6.59
CA HIS A 82 2.09 -1.86 -6.39
C HIS A 82 1.42 -0.79 -7.28
N ILE A 83 0.23 -1.10 -7.82
CA ILE A 83 -0.51 -0.20 -8.71
C ILE A 83 -1.99 -0.14 -8.32
N THR A 84 -2.50 1.07 -8.14
CA THR A 84 -3.92 1.40 -8.03
C THR A 84 -4.42 1.98 -9.34
N LEU A 85 -5.41 1.33 -9.95
CA LEU A 85 -6.18 1.84 -11.09
C LEU A 85 -7.53 2.35 -10.59
N ALA A 86 -7.73 3.67 -10.58
CA ALA A 86 -9.00 4.28 -10.21
C ALA A 86 -9.96 4.33 -11.40
N GLY A 87 -11.17 3.81 -11.22
CA GLY A 87 -12.25 3.84 -12.21
C GLY A 87 -13.20 5.00 -11.96
N TYR A 88 -13.44 5.78 -13.02
CA TYR A 88 -14.39 6.89 -13.01
C TYR A 88 -15.41 6.73 -14.14
N GLU A 89 -16.60 7.27 -13.93
CA GLU A 89 -17.68 7.17 -14.92
C GLU A 89 -17.29 7.84 -16.23
N LYS A 90 -17.77 7.30 -17.35
CA LYS A 90 -17.52 7.83 -18.70
C LYS A 90 -17.84 9.31 -18.85
N ASP A 91 -18.90 9.78 -18.18
CA ASP A 91 -19.36 11.17 -18.25
C ASP A 91 -18.68 12.08 -17.20
N THR A 92 -17.59 11.62 -16.56
CA THR A 92 -16.75 12.46 -15.69
C THR A 92 -16.13 13.60 -16.49
N GLN A 93 -16.19 14.81 -15.95
CA GLN A 93 -15.84 16.03 -16.70
C GLN A 93 -14.33 16.31 -16.66
N THR A 94 -13.67 15.93 -15.57
CA THR A 94 -12.22 16.02 -15.44
C THR A 94 -11.53 14.87 -16.21
N PRO A 95 -10.42 15.16 -16.92
CA PRO A 95 -9.67 14.13 -17.63
C PRO A 95 -8.94 13.16 -16.69
N ALA A 96 -8.66 11.95 -17.18
CA ALA A 96 -8.15 10.86 -16.35
C ALA A 96 -6.76 11.14 -15.75
N ASP A 97 -5.89 11.84 -16.46
CA ASP A 97 -4.55 12.23 -15.99
C ASP A 97 -4.63 13.21 -14.81
N GLU A 98 -5.53 14.19 -14.85
CA GLU A 98 -5.78 15.09 -13.71
C GLU A 98 -6.38 14.33 -12.52
N LEU A 99 -7.30 13.39 -12.77
CA LEU A 99 -7.86 12.53 -11.72
C LEU A 99 -6.80 11.64 -11.06
N ALA A 100 -5.88 11.08 -11.86
CA ALA A 100 -4.75 10.32 -11.35
C ALA A 100 -3.88 11.20 -10.46
N ALA A 101 -3.48 12.38 -10.95
CA ALA A 101 -2.65 13.32 -10.20
C ALA A 101 -3.30 13.80 -8.89
N SER A 102 -4.59 14.17 -8.93
CA SER A 102 -5.34 14.62 -7.75
C SER A 102 -5.48 13.51 -6.70
N ARG A 103 -5.74 12.26 -7.15
CA ARG A 103 -5.77 11.11 -6.25
C ARG A 103 -4.41 10.79 -5.65
N THR A 104 -3.33 10.79 -6.44
CA THR A 104 -1.96 10.63 -5.93
C THR A 104 -1.63 11.69 -4.87
N ALA A 105 -1.96 12.96 -5.14
CA ALA A 105 -1.70 14.06 -4.22
C ALA A 105 -2.49 13.89 -2.92
N ARG A 106 -3.78 13.52 -3.00
CA ARG A 106 -4.60 13.27 -1.82
C ARG A 106 -4.10 12.10 -0.99
N ALA A 107 -3.75 10.98 -1.64
CA ALA A 107 -3.16 9.83 -0.98
C ALA A 107 -1.85 10.22 -0.27
N ALA A 108 -0.98 10.99 -0.93
CA ALA A 108 0.27 11.46 -0.34
C ALA A 108 0.04 12.31 0.92
N VAL A 109 -0.95 13.21 0.93
CA VAL A 109 -1.26 14.02 2.12
C VAL A 109 -1.68 13.17 3.31
N PHE A 110 -2.57 12.21 3.09
CA PHE A 110 -3.10 11.37 4.17
C PHE A 110 -2.07 10.38 4.70
N ILE A 111 -1.39 9.68 3.80
CA ILE A 111 -0.47 8.59 4.14
C ILE A 111 0.83 9.14 4.75
N ARG A 112 1.29 10.33 4.33
CA ARG A 112 2.42 11.01 5.00
C ARG A 112 2.09 11.38 6.44
N ASN A 113 0.83 11.71 6.72
CA ASN A 113 0.40 12.05 8.07
C ASN A 113 0.28 10.78 8.93
N ASP A 114 -0.29 9.72 8.37
CA ASP A 114 -0.41 8.42 9.04
C ASP A 114 -0.56 7.30 8.00
N PRO A 115 0.42 6.40 7.86
CA PRO A 115 0.42 5.39 6.81
C PRO A 115 -0.59 4.25 7.05
N ALA A 116 -1.08 4.08 8.27
CA ALA A 116 -2.06 3.03 8.61
C ALA A 116 -3.51 3.51 8.46
N ARG A 117 -3.74 4.83 8.39
CA ARG A 117 -5.08 5.40 8.29
C ARG A 117 -5.68 5.29 6.88
N PRO A 118 -6.99 5.01 6.77
CA PRO A 118 -7.64 4.88 5.47
C PRO A 118 -7.65 6.19 4.69
N THR A 119 -7.51 6.08 3.37
CA THR A 119 -7.59 7.20 2.43
C THR A 119 -9.03 7.67 2.14
N GLN A 120 -10.01 6.88 2.56
CA GLN A 120 -11.44 7.11 2.32
C GLN A 120 -11.88 8.51 2.77
N THR A 121 -12.86 9.09 2.09
CA THR A 121 -13.39 10.48 2.25
C THR A 121 -12.47 11.59 1.73
N GLY A 122 -11.25 11.26 1.30
CA GLY A 122 -10.29 12.21 0.75
C GLY A 122 -10.84 12.94 -0.47
N GLU A 123 -10.91 14.27 -0.36
CA GLU A 123 -11.40 15.15 -1.42
C GLU A 123 -10.43 15.22 -2.60
N LEU A 124 -10.92 14.91 -3.80
CA LEU A 124 -10.18 15.16 -5.02
C LEU A 124 -10.46 16.61 -5.45
N VAL A 125 -9.61 17.51 -4.96
CA VAL A 125 -9.79 18.97 -5.06
C VAL A 125 -9.91 19.38 -6.52
N ASP A 126 -10.88 20.24 -6.81
CA ASP A 126 -11.19 20.78 -8.14
C ASP A 126 -11.53 19.74 -9.22
N MET A 127 -11.74 18.47 -8.85
CA MET A 127 -12.14 17.42 -9.80
C MET A 127 -13.66 17.40 -9.95
N LEU A 128 -14.11 17.59 -11.20
CA LEU A 128 -15.50 17.65 -11.59
C LEU A 128 -16.05 16.25 -11.90
N PRO A 129 -16.98 15.73 -11.08
CA PRO A 129 -17.49 14.38 -11.24
C PRO A 129 -18.49 14.28 -12.39
N ALA A 130 -18.90 13.04 -12.71
CA ALA A 130 -20.03 12.82 -13.61
C ALA A 130 -21.33 13.48 -13.12
N PRO A 131 -22.22 13.92 -14.03
CA PRO A 131 -23.53 14.47 -13.70
C PRO A 131 -24.37 13.52 -12.83
N LYS A 132 -25.30 14.08 -12.06
CA LYS A 132 -26.27 13.26 -11.31
C LYS A 132 -27.04 12.34 -12.28
N GLY A 133 -27.27 11.09 -11.89
CA GLY A 133 -27.91 10.07 -12.73
C GLY A 133 -26.98 9.35 -13.72
N LYS A 134 -25.71 9.78 -13.82
CA LYS A 134 -24.65 9.09 -14.59
C LYS A 134 -23.57 8.45 -13.73
N ARG A 135 -23.74 8.56 -12.41
CA ARG A 135 -22.78 8.06 -11.40
C ARG A 135 -23.00 6.58 -11.14
N PHE A 136 -21.92 5.86 -10.85
CA PHE A 136 -22.01 4.46 -10.45
C PHE A 136 -22.81 4.32 -9.16
N THR A 137 -23.70 3.33 -9.15
CA THR A 137 -24.40 2.87 -7.97
C THR A 137 -23.46 2.11 -7.04
N THR A 138 -23.87 1.90 -5.79
CA THR A 138 -23.10 1.11 -4.82
C THR A 138 -22.80 -0.30 -5.34
N THR A 139 -23.75 -0.95 -6.04
CA THR A 139 -23.54 -2.28 -6.61
C THR A 139 -22.47 -2.26 -7.69
N GLU A 140 -22.50 -1.27 -8.58
CA GLU A 140 -21.49 -1.12 -9.64
C GLU A 140 -20.11 -0.81 -9.05
N GLN A 141 -20.03 -0.01 -7.99
CA GLN A 141 -18.78 0.21 -7.25
C GLN A 141 -18.24 -1.08 -6.63
N GLN A 142 -19.10 -1.93 -6.06
CA GLN A 142 -18.66 -3.23 -5.54
C GLN A 142 -18.15 -4.14 -6.66
N THR A 143 -18.78 -4.12 -7.84
CA THR A 143 -18.26 -4.81 -9.03
C THR A 143 -16.88 -4.29 -9.42
N LEU A 144 -16.65 -2.98 -9.45
CA LEU A 144 -15.32 -2.43 -9.73
C LEU A 144 -14.27 -2.92 -8.72
N LEU A 145 -14.60 -2.88 -7.42
CA LEU A 145 -13.70 -3.34 -6.38
C LEU A 145 -13.34 -4.83 -6.52
N SER A 146 -14.31 -5.69 -6.85
CA SER A 146 -14.03 -7.13 -7.09
C SER A 146 -13.19 -7.38 -8.35
N HIS A 147 -13.13 -6.40 -9.25
CA HIS A 147 -12.32 -6.45 -10.48
C HIS A 147 -11.00 -5.67 -10.38
N GLY A 148 -10.57 -5.25 -9.18
CA GLY A 148 -9.26 -4.64 -8.96
C GLY A 148 -9.21 -3.17 -9.39
N VAL A 149 -10.38 -2.52 -9.41
CA VAL A 149 -10.52 -1.11 -9.76
C VAL A 149 -10.92 -0.31 -8.51
N ALA A 150 -10.08 0.64 -8.13
CA ALA A 150 -10.34 1.56 -7.03
C ALA A 150 -11.47 2.53 -7.38
N THR A 151 -12.23 2.97 -6.38
CA THR A 151 -13.49 3.68 -6.60
C THR A 151 -13.52 5.06 -5.96
N ALA A 152 -14.46 5.88 -6.41
CA ALA A 152 -14.76 7.21 -5.88
C ALA A 152 -16.27 7.34 -5.66
N TYR A 153 -16.67 8.27 -4.80
CA TYR A 153 -18.07 8.66 -4.65
C TYR A 153 -18.20 10.18 -4.63
N VAL A 154 -19.42 10.67 -4.86
CA VAL A 154 -19.71 12.11 -4.85
C VAL A 154 -20.69 12.44 -3.74
N GLU A 155 -20.30 13.39 -2.90
CA GLU A 155 -21.13 13.90 -1.82
C GLU A 155 -21.16 15.43 -1.90
N SER A 156 -22.36 16.02 -1.88
CA SER A 156 -22.55 17.48 -1.97
C SER A 156 -21.83 18.14 -3.17
N GLY A 157 -21.68 17.40 -4.27
CA GLY A 157 -21.00 17.87 -5.49
C GLY A 157 -19.48 17.66 -5.50
N VAL A 158 -18.91 17.18 -4.40
CA VAL A 158 -17.47 16.95 -4.23
C VAL A 158 -17.12 15.49 -4.50
N LEU A 159 -16.12 15.26 -5.35
CA LEU A 159 -15.58 13.93 -5.63
C LEU A 159 -14.62 13.50 -4.51
N ARG A 160 -14.83 12.30 -3.96
CA ARG A 160 -14.08 11.76 -2.82
C ARG A 160 -13.60 10.34 -3.08
N ILE A 161 -12.45 9.99 -2.53
CA ILE A 161 -11.95 8.61 -2.51
C ILE A 161 -12.93 7.74 -1.71
N GLN A 162 -13.39 6.64 -2.32
CA GLN A 162 -14.16 5.62 -1.61
C GLN A 162 -13.22 4.57 -1.04
N ARG A 163 -12.39 3.95 -1.88
CA ARG A 163 -11.40 2.96 -1.49
C ARG A 163 -10.29 2.87 -2.54
N ASP A 164 -9.04 2.97 -2.09
CA ASP A 164 -7.85 2.79 -2.93
C ASP A 164 -7.31 1.37 -2.80
N ILE A 165 -7.86 0.49 -3.64
CA ILE A 165 -7.34 -0.87 -3.82
C ILE A 165 -6.26 -0.92 -4.89
N THR A 166 -5.44 -1.96 -4.84
CA THR A 166 -4.50 -2.33 -5.89
C THR A 166 -5.24 -3.17 -6.94
N THR A 167 -4.56 -3.46 -8.06
CA THR A 167 -5.11 -4.39 -9.06
C THR A 167 -4.93 -5.86 -8.68
N TYR A 168 -4.23 -6.16 -7.57
CA TYR A 168 -4.00 -7.52 -7.10
C TYR A 168 -5.28 -8.15 -6.54
N ARG A 169 -5.58 -9.36 -7.02
CA ARG A 169 -6.76 -10.15 -6.64
C ARG A 169 -6.47 -11.63 -6.47
N LYS A 170 -5.37 -12.13 -7.03
CA LYS A 170 -5.07 -13.55 -7.09
C LYS A 170 -3.62 -13.82 -6.73
N ASN A 171 -3.39 -14.90 -5.99
CA ASN A 171 -2.05 -15.40 -5.72
C ASN A 171 -1.43 -16.11 -6.94
N ALA A 172 -0.20 -16.62 -6.77
CA ALA A 172 0.53 -17.33 -7.82
C ALA A 172 -0.18 -18.59 -8.36
N TYR A 173 -1.12 -19.16 -7.61
CA TYR A 173 -1.94 -20.30 -8.03
C TYR A 173 -3.26 -19.88 -8.71
N GLY A 174 -3.47 -18.58 -8.92
CA GLY A 174 -4.68 -18.03 -9.51
C GLY A 174 -5.89 -18.01 -8.56
N VAL A 175 -5.69 -18.26 -7.27
CA VAL A 175 -6.74 -18.28 -6.25
C VAL A 175 -6.95 -16.88 -5.69
N ALA A 176 -8.20 -16.53 -5.39
CA ALA A 176 -8.55 -15.24 -4.78
C ALA A 176 -7.74 -15.00 -3.51
N ASP A 177 -7.10 -13.84 -3.43
CA ASP A 177 -6.23 -13.43 -2.33
C ASP A 177 -6.29 -11.92 -2.15
N ASN A 178 -6.48 -11.48 -0.91
CA ASN A 178 -6.61 -10.08 -0.54
C ASN A 178 -5.39 -9.53 0.19
N SER A 179 -4.29 -10.29 0.30
CA SER A 179 -3.09 -9.89 1.06
C SER A 179 -2.50 -8.54 0.64
N TYR A 180 -2.68 -8.17 -0.64
CA TYR A 180 -2.22 -6.89 -1.21
C TYR A 180 -3.38 -6.07 -1.77
N LEU A 181 -4.61 -6.29 -1.31
CA LEU A 181 -5.79 -5.64 -1.88
C LEU A 181 -5.78 -4.14 -1.64
N ASP A 182 -5.50 -3.68 -0.42
CA ASP A 182 -5.53 -2.26 -0.07
C ASP A 182 -4.14 -1.64 -0.22
N SER A 183 -4.07 -0.47 -0.85
CA SER A 183 -2.80 0.24 -1.05
C SER A 183 -2.16 0.67 0.28
N GLU A 184 -2.99 0.99 1.28
CA GLU A 184 -2.55 1.42 2.62
C GLU A 184 -1.67 0.36 3.31
N THR A 185 -1.93 -0.93 3.09
CA THR A 185 -1.11 -2.03 3.63
C THR A 185 0.33 -1.95 3.13
N LEU A 186 0.53 -1.64 1.85
CA LEU A 186 1.86 -1.48 1.27
C LEU A 186 2.55 -0.22 1.75
N HIS A 187 1.83 0.89 1.89
CA HIS A 187 2.41 2.10 2.48
C HIS A 187 2.85 1.89 3.93
N THR A 188 2.04 1.18 4.72
CA THR A 188 2.39 0.78 6.09
C THR A 188 3.63 -0.11 6.09
N SER A 189 3.70 -1.09 5.20
CA SER A 189 4.86 -1.97 5.05
C SER A 189 6.14 -1.20 4.72
N ALA A 190 6.08 -0.25 3.77
CA ALA A 190 7.21 0.59 3.42
C ALA A 190 7.68 1.47 4.60
N TYR A 191 6.75 2.03 5.37
CA TYR A 191 7.07 2.78 6.60
C TYR A 191 7.80 1.90 7.61
N VAL A 192 7.27 0.72 7.90
CA VAL A 192 7.84 -0.23 8.86
C VAL A 192 9.25 -0.66 8.43
N LEU A 193 9.43 -1.10 7.18
CA LEU A 193 10.74 -1.56 6.68
C LEU A 193 11.80 -0.45 6.74
N ARG A 194 11.43 0.80 6.42
CA ARG A 194 12.34 1.94 6.54
C ARG A 194 12.67 2.29 7.99
N ARG A 195 11.69 2.21 8.90
CA ARG A 195 11.93 2.39 10.35
C ARG A 195 12.97 1.37 10.84
N LEU A 196 12.80 0.09 10.47
CA LEU A 196 13.75 -0.97 10.84
C LEU A 196 15.15 -0.69 10.29
N LYS A 197 15.27 -0.37 8.99
CA LYS A 197 16.55 -0.02 8.38
C LYS A 197 17.22 1.15 9.08
N SER A 198 16.46 2.21 9.40
CA SER A 198 16.95 3.40 10.09
C SER A 198 17.48 3.09 11.49
N VAL A 199 16.72 2.35 12.30
CA VAL A 199 17.12 1.95 13.66
C VAL A 199 18.40 1.13 13.62
N ILE A 200 18.48 0.13 12.75
CA ILE A 200 19.62 -0.78 12.66
C ILE A 200 20.88 -0.04 12.20
N THR A 201 20.78 0.74 11.12
CA THR A 201 21.94 1.45 10.56
C THR A 201 22.45 2.56 11.47
N SER A 202 21.54 3.27 12.16
CA SER A 202 21.91 4.36 13.07
C SER A 202 22.59 3.87 14.34
N LYS A 203 22.11 2.76 14.93
CA LYS A 203 22.65 2.23 16.19
C LYS A 203 23.81 1.27 15.99
N TYR A 204 23.73 0.41 14.98
CA TYR A 204 24.63 -0.74 14.83
C TYR A 204 25.53 -0.67 13.59
N GLY A 205 25.52 0.42 12.81
CA GLY A 205 26.24 0.54 11.54
C GLY A 205 27.76 0.32 11.59
N ARG A 206 28.38 0.40 12.78
CA ARG A 206 29.82 0.11 13.01
C ARG A 206 30.08 -1.00 14.03
N HIS A 207 29.09 -1.84 14.33
CA HIS A 207 29.23 -2.93 15.29
C HIS A 207 29.76 -4.20 14.62
N LYS A 208 30.55 -4.97 15.37
CA LYS A 208 30.97 -6.32 15.00
C LYS A 208 29.82 -7.29 15.28
N LEU A 209 29.50 -8.17 14.34
CA LEU A 209 28.50 -9.23 14.54
C LEU A 209 29.12 -10.44 15.25
N ALA A 210 28.47 -10.92 16.31
CA ALA A 210 28.92 -12.11 17.03
C ALA A 210 27.75 -12.99 17.50
N ASN A 211 28.07 -14.20 17.97
CA ASN A 211 27.08 -15.13 18.49
C ASN A 211 26.64 -14.74 19.90
N ASP A 212 25.39 -15.06 20.24
CA ASP A 212 24.87 -14.92 21.60
C ASP A 212 25.70 -15.73 22.62
N GLY A 213 25.80 -15.24 23.85
CA GLY A 213 26.55 -15.88 24.94
C GLY A 213 28.08 -15.77 24.85
N THR A 214 28.62 -15.15 23.80
CA THR A 214 30.06 -14.91 23.67
C THR A 214 30.53 -13.85 24.68
N ARG A 215 31.69 -14.07 25.30
CA ARG A 215 32.28 -13.14 26.30
C ARG A 215 33.16 -12.10 25.61
N PHE A 216 32.87 -10.82 25.83
CA PHE A 216 33.65 -9.70 25.28
C PHE A 216 34.16 -8.79 26.41
N GLY A 217 35.28 -8.12 26.16
CA GLY A 217 35.74 -7.04 27.04
C GLY A 217 34.76 -5.87 27.03
N SER A 218 34.72 -5.11 28.13
CA SER A 218 33.88 -3.91 28.25
C SER A 218 34.20 -2.89 27.14
N GLY A 219 33.18 -2.18 26.66
CA GLY A 219 33.31 -1.12 25.65
C GLY A 219 33.46 -1.59 24.20
N GLN A 220 33.40 -2.90 23.92
CA GLN A 220 33.43 -3.40 22.54
C GLN A 220 32.08 -3.17 21.84
N ALA A 221 32.12 -2.54 20.66
CA ALA A 221 30.96 -2.40 19.79
C ALA A 221 30.62 -3.75 19.13
N ILE A 222 29.84 -4.56 19.84
CA ILE A 222 29.41 -5.90 19.41
C ILE A 222 27.88 -5.92 19.37
N VAL A 223 27.34 -6.55 18.34
CA VAL A 223 25.92 -6.85 18.22
C VAL A 223 25.73 -8.35 18.02
N THR A 224 24.66 -8.90 18.57
CA THR A 224 24.33 -10.33 18.49
C THR A 224 22.87 -10.52 18.08
N PRO A 225 22.45 -11.73 17.64
CA PRO A 225 21.06 -12.00 17.31
C PRO A 225 20.07 -11.63 18.43
N ALA A 226 20.37 -11.95 19.70
CA ALA A 226 19.51 -11.57 20.83
C ALA A 226 19.40 -10.04 21.02
N VAL A 227 20.49 -9.30 20.81
CA VAL A 227 20.47 -7.82 20.88
C VAL A 227 19.58 -7.24 19.79
N ILE A 228 19.73 -7.69 18.55
CA ILE A 228 18.87 -7.24 17.44
C ILE A 228 17.42 -7.64 17.66
N ARG A 229 17.16 -8.86 18.13
CA ARG A 229 15.80 -9.30 18.46
C ARG A 229 15.15 -8.40 19.51
N GLY A 230 15.90 -8.01 20.54
CA GLY A 230 15.44 -7.03 21.55
C GLY A 230 15.17 -5.64 20.97
N GLU A 231 16.04 -5.15 20.09
CA GLU A 231 15.86 -3.87 19.40
C GLU A 231 14.62 -3.86 18.50
N LEU A 232 14.44 -4.90 17.68
CA LEU A 232 13.27 -5.05 16.81
C LEU A 232 11.99 -5.12 17.64
N GLY A 233 12.03 -5.83 18.78
CA GLY A 233 10.93 -5.85 19.74
C GLY A 233 10.62 -4.47 20.32
N SER A 234 11.63 -3.73 20.76
CA SER A 234 11.45 -2.36 21.26
C SER A 234 10.86 -1.43 20.20
N THR A 235 11.34 -1.54 18.96
CA THR A 235 10.85 -0.76 17.82
C THR A 235 9.39 -1.11 17.50
N TYR A 236 9.03 -2.40 17.55
CA TYR A 236 7.64 -2.85 17.38
C TYR A 236 6.72 -2.26 18.45
N ARG A 237 7.13 -2.28 19.73
CA ARG A 237 6.36 -1.65 20.82
C ARG A 237 6.15 -0.15 20.62
N GLN A 238 7.12 0.55 20.02
CA GLN A 238 6.96 1.96 19.67
C GLN A 238 5.90 2.11 18.58
N MET A 239 6.00 1.34 17.49
CA MET A 239 5.04 1.36 16.40
C MET A 239 3.63 0.92 16.84
N GLU A 240 3.52 0.02 17.82
CA GLU A 240 2.25 -0.39 18.44
C GLU A 240 1.58 0.78 19.16
N ARG A 241 2.35 1.58 19.90
CA ARG A 241 1.84 2.82 20.53
C ARG A 241 1.48 3.90 19.52
N GLU A 242 2.17 3.93 18.38
CA GLU A 242 1.87 4.80 17.25
C GLU A 242 0.63 4.32 16.47
N GLY A 243 0.10 3.13 16.74
CA GLY A 243 -1.08 2.57 16.06
C GLY A 243 -0.78 2.00 14.66
N ILE A 244 0.48 1.66 14.37
CA ILE A 244 0.92 1.12 13.07
C ILE A 244 0.84 -0.41 13.03
N VAL A 245 1.12 -1.05 14.15
CA VAL A 245 1.13 -2.51 14.32
C VAL A 245 0.36 -2.91 15.58
N GLU A 246 -0.06 -4.17 15.69
CA GLU A 246 -0.73 -4.72 16.87
C GLU A 246 -0.15 -6.09 17.28
N ASN A 247 -0.67 -6.67 18.36
CA ASN A 247 -0.36 -8.03 18.81
C ASN A 247 1.14 -8.32 19.09
N PHE A 248 1.81 -7.44 19.83
CA PHE A 248 3.26 -7.59 20.13
C PHE A 248 3.67 -8.97 20.67
N ASP A 249 2.89 -9.57 21.58
CA ASP A 249 3.27 -10.83 22.22
C ASP A 249 3.29 -12.00 21.20
N LEU A 250 2.40 -11.98 20.21
CA LEU A 250 2.42 -12.94 19.09
C LEU A 250 3.56 -12.62 18.13
N PHE A 251 3.76 -11.34 17.79
CA PHE A 251 4.90 -10.92 16.98
C PHE A 251 6.23 -11.43 17.57
N GLN A 252 6.42 -11.32 18.89
CA GLN A 252 7.63 -11.84 19.55
C GLN A 252 7.79 -13.35 19.37
N GLN A 253 6.72 -14.13 19.44
CA GLN A 253 6.80 -15.59 19.27
C GLN A 253 7.23 -15.98 17.85
N HIS A 254 6.84 -15.19 16.85
CA HIS A 254 7.14 -15.46 15.45
C HIS A 254 8.37 -14.73 14.90
N LEU A 255 8.91 -13.73 15.62
CA LEU A 255 10.14 -13.03 15.25
C LEU A 255 11.34 -13.96 15.35
N ILE A 256 11.98 -14.22 14.21
CA ILE A 256 13.23 -14.99 14.12
C ILE A 256 14.35 -14.03 13.75
N VAL A 257 15.44 -14.08 14.52
CA VAL A 257 16.68 -13.35 14.26
C VAL A 257 17.82 -14.33 14.48
N GLU A 258 18.58 -14.60 13.43
CA GLU A 258 19.67 -15.58 13.47
C GLU A 258 20.86 -15.12 12.64
N ARG A 259 22.05 -15.64 12.98
CA ARG A 259 23.23 -15.44 12.16
C ARG A 259 23.21 -16.46 11.03
N ASN A 260 23.52 -16.02 9.82
CA ASN A 260 23.49 -16.91 8.66
C ASN A 260 24.49 -18.07 8.85
N ALA A 261 24.05 -19.29 8.53
CA ALA A 261 24.85 -20.50 8.73
C ALA A 261 26.10 -20.56 7.82
N ASN A 262 26.06 -19.91 6.66
CA ASN A 262 27.11 -19.95 5.63
C ASN A 262 27.86 -18.61 5.48
N ASP A 263 27.32 -17.52 6.04
CA ASP A 263 27.95 -16.20 6.04
C ASP A 263 28.01 -15.62 7.45
N SER A 264 29.19 -15.69 8.04
CA SER A 264 29.44 -15.17 9.38
C SER A 264 29.23 -13.65 9.51
N ASN A 265 29.18 -12.88 8.42
CA ASN A 265 28.97 -11.44 8.47
C ASN A 265 27.51 -11.03 8.25
N ARG A 266 26.59 -12.00 8.15
CA ARG A 266 25.18 -11.78 7.83
C ARG A 266 24.27 -12.19 8.97
N LEU A 267 23.27 -11.34 9.21
CA LEU A 267 22.14 -11.60 10.09
C LEU A 267 20.89 -11.75 9.23
N ASP A 268 20.13 -12.82 9.44
CA ASP A 268 18.85 -13.06 8.80
C ASP A 268 17.72 -12.79 9.79
N VAL A 269 16.66 -12.14 9.30
CA VAL A 269 15.51 -11.73 10.11
C VAL A 269 14.24 -12.12 9.38
N LEU A 270 13.41 -12.95 10.01
CA LEU A 270 12.00 -13.09 9.65
C LEU A 270 11.21 -12.15 10.55
N PHE A 271 10.68 -11.08 9.96
CA PHE A 271 9.89 -10.06 10.65
C PHE A 271 8.43 -10.21 10.20
N PRO A 272 7.54 -10.77 11.03
CA PRO A 272 6.14 -11.03 10.67
C PRO A 272 5.21 -10.01 11.35
N PRO A 273 5.10 -8.78 10.84
CA PRO A 273 4.29 -7.77 11.49
C PRO A 273 2.80 -8.08 11.35
N ASP A 274 2.06 -7.70 12.38
CA ASP A 274 0.60 -7.60 12.32
C ASP A 274 0.24 -6.12 12.21
N TYR A 275 -0.18 -5.69 11.02
CA TYR A 275 -0.49 -4.29 10.74
C TYR A 275 -1.89 -3.94 11.24
N VAL A 276 -2.04 -2.75 11.83
CA VAL A 276 -3.37 -2.22 12.16
C VAL A 276 -4.15 -1.96 10.87
N ASN A 277 -5.36 -2.51 10.79
CA ASN A 277 -6.19 -2.47 9.59
C ASN A 277 -7.18 -1.30 9.57
N GLN A 278 -7.72 -0.99 8.40
CA GLN A 278 -8.71 0.08 8.23
C GLN A 278 -10.11 -0.37 8.64
N LEU A 279 -10.81 0.44 9.45
CA LEU A 279 -12.24 0.26 9.71
C LEU A 279 -13.06 0.69 8.49
N ARG A 280 -13.42 -0.29 7.64
CA ARG A 280 -14.18 -0.06 6.39
C ARG A 280 -15.65 -0.44 6.47
N VAL A 281 -16.02 -1.41 7.30
CA VAL A 281 -17.40 -1.88 7.45
C VAL A 281 -17.78 -1.90 8.92
N PHE A 282 -18.86 -1.20 9.24
CA PHE A 282 -19.51 -1.28 10.56
C PHE A 282 -20.85 -1.99 10.40
N ALA A 283 -20.95 -3.20 10.97
CA ALA A 283 -22.16 -4.02 10.91
C ALA A 283 -22.82 -4.06 12.29
N VAL A 284 -24.05 -3.57 12.39
CA VAL A 284 -24.87 -3.61 13.62
C VAL A 284 -26.23 -4.21 13.32
N LEU A 285 -26.64 -5.15 14.17
CA LEU A 285 -28.01 -5.63 14.23
C LEU A 285 -28.75 -4.87 15.34
N ASN A 286 -29.65 -3.96 14.97
CA ASN A 286 -30.50 -3.27 15.94
C ASN A 286 -31.78 -4.08 16.21
N GLN A 287 -31.89 -4.64 17.41
CA GLN A 287 -33.13 -5.25 17.91
C GLN A 287 -33.68 -4.36 19.03
N PHE A 288 -34.81 -3.69 18.79
CA PHE A 288 -35.44 -2.84 19.78
C PHE A 288 -36.63 -3.52 20.45
N ARG A 289 -36.90 -3.08 21.69
CA ARG A 289 -38.15 -3.30 22.42
C ARG A 289 -38.61 -1.94 22.93
N LEU A 290 -39.91 -1.69 22.93
CA LEU A 290 -40.46 -0.48 23.55
C LEU A 290 -40.33 -0.51 25.08
N GLN A 291 -40.36 -1.71 25.65
CA GLN A 291 -40.11 -1.99 27.07
C GLN A 291 -39.65 -3.45 27.20
N TYR A 292 -38.68 -3.72 28.08
CA TYR A 292 -38.32 -5.09 28.47
C TYR A 292 -39.36 -5.61 29.47
N SER A 293 -39.80 -6.87 29.34
CA SER A 293 -40.59 -7.50 30.39
C SER A 293 -39.71 -7.64 31.64
N GLU A 294 -40.17 -7.11 32.79
CA GLU A 294 -39.45 -7.22 34.07
C GLU A 294 -39.24 -8.68 34.53
N GLU A 295 -39.96 -9.63 33.94
CA GLU A 295 -39.78 -11.06 34.20
C GLU A 295 -38.80 -11.70 33.20
N ALA A 296 -37.52 -11.65 33.55
CA ALA A 296 -36.55 -12.69 33.24
C ALA A 296 -35.32 -12.54 34.17
N ALA A 297 -35.48 -12.98 35.42
CA ALA A 297 -34.41 -13.43 36.29
C ALA A 297 -34.63 -14.91 36.61
#